data_AF-A0A800CAY6-F1
#
_entry.id   AF-A0A800CAY6-F1
#
_cell.length_a   1.000
_cell.length_b   1.000
_cell.length_c   1.000
_cell.angle_alpha   90.00
_cell.angle_beta   90.00
_cell.angle_gamma   90.00
#
_symmetry.space_group_name_H-M   'P 1'
#
loop_
_entity.id
_entity.type
_entity.pdbx_description
1 polymer ?
#
loop_
_entity_poly.entity_id
_entity_poly.type
_entity_poly.pdbx_seq_one_letter_code
_entity_poly.pdbx_strand_id
1 'polypeptide(L)'
;MKKFQLDRQADIIESVLAAHNIEGRVWGGVVTPRFIRFDVTTALGTRVQKVLALREEVAMRLGVPDIRVYRKGDAIRVEVPRSDAAVVRFEALFKRIKRLPPMTAILGVDEEGSPLLLKITSPDIAHVLVAGATGSGKTMLLKTLALSLALTNPQHRLRLALIDPKARGLTSLADLPHLIRPIEI
;
A
#
# COMPACT_ATOMS: atom_id res chain seq x y z
N MET A 1 -17.00 5.55 3.24
CA MET A 1 -17.22 6.19 1.92
C MET A 1 -18.58 5.76 1.39
N LYS A 2 -19.39 6.71 0.89
CA LYS A 2 -20.75 6.41 0.43
C LYS A 2 -20.71 5.80 -0.97
N LYS A 3 -21.49 4.75 -1.25
CA LYS A 3 -21.60 4.08 -2.56
C LYS A 3 -21.78 5.07 -3.72
N PHE A 4 -22.61 6.09 -3.50
CA PHE A 4 -22.84 7.20 -4.42
C PHE A 4 -21.57 7.90 -4.94
N GLN A 5 -20.51 8.02 -4.12
CA GLN A 5 -19.26 8.65 -4.54
C GLN A 5 -18.49 7.78 -5.54
N LEU A 6 -18.52 6.45 -5.36
CA LEU A 6 -17.88 5.50 -6.27
C LEU A 6 -18.59 5.49 -7.62
N ASP A 7 -19.92 5.43 -7.59
CA ASP A 7 -20.76 5.43 -8.79
C ASP A 7 -20.52 6.71 -9.59
N ARG A 8 -20.52 7.88 -8.93
CA ARG A 8 -20.21 9.16 -9.58
C ARG A 8 -18.82 9.20 -10.21
N GLN A 9 -17.80 8.66 -9.53
CA GLN A 9 -16.44 8.63 -10.09
C GLN A 9 -16.35 7.69 -11.29
N ALA A 10 -17.04 6.54 -11.24
CA ALA A 10 -17.14 5.63 -12.36
C ALA A 10 -17.83 6.30 -13.56
N ASP A 11 -18.98 6.96 -13.35
CA ASP A 11 -19.71 7.69 -14.39
C ASP A 11 -18.83 8.78 -15.04
N ILE A 12 -18.02 9.49 -14.24
CA ILE A 12 -17.08 10.48 -14.76
C ILE A 12 -16.04 9.82 -15.66
N ILE A 13 -15.44 8.71 -15.24
CA ILE A 13 -14.45 7.97 -16.04
C ILE A 13 -15.08 7.52 -17.37
N GLU A 14 -16.25 6.90 -17.32
CA GLU A 14 -16.98 6.44 -18.52
C GLU A 14 -17.35 7.60 -19.45
N SER A 15 -17.80 8.73 -18.91
CA SER A 15 -18.17 9.91 -19.70
C SER A 15 -16.99 10.52 -20.46
N VAL A 16 -15.80 10.55 -19.85
CA VAL A 16 -14.59 11.05 -20.50
C VAL A 16 -14.14 10.08 -21.60
N LEU A 17 -14.23 8.76 -21.37
CA LEU A 17 -13.93 7.77 -22.40
C LEU A 17 -14.88 7.91 -23.60
N ALA A 18 -16.18 8.04 -23.33
CA ALA A 18 -17.20 8.22 -24.37
C ALA A 18 -16.99 9.50 -25.18
N ALA A 19 -16.62 10.62 -24.53
CA ALA A 19 -16.34 11.89 -25.21
C ALA A 19 -15.19 11.80 -26.23
N HIS A 20 -14.29 10.82 -26.07
CA HIS A 20 -13.16 10.58 -26.97
C HIS A 20 -13.36 9.36 -27.88
N ASN A 21 -14.60 8.92 -28.06
CA ASN A 21 -14.97 7.75 -28.86
C ASN A 21 -14.24 6.46 -28.40
N ILE A 22 -14.02 6.34 -27.09
CA ILE A 22 -13.53 5.11 -26.47
C ILE A 22 -14.72 4.43 -25.79
N GLU A 23 -15.21 3.35 -26.39
CA GLU A 23 -16.20 2.49 -25.76
C GLU A 23 -15.54 1.76 -24.58
N GLY A 24 -15.73 2.31 -23.39
CA GLY A 24 -15.19 1.76 -22.14
C GLY A 24 -16.20 1.82 -21.01
N ARG A 25 -16.18 0.79 -20.16
CA ARG A 25 -17.07 0.67 -19.01
C ARG A 25 -16.31 0.24 -17.77
N VAL A 26 -16.62 0.88 -16.64
CA VAL A 26 -16.20 0.48 -15.31
C VAL A 26 -17.10 -0.68 -14.87
N TRP A 27 -16.52 -1.87 -14.70
CA TRP A 27 -17.28 -3.06 -14.30
C TRP A 27 -17.07 -3.43 -12.83
N GLY A 28 -16.04 -2.86 -12.19
CA GLY A 28 -15.69 -3.16 -10.81
C GLY A 28 -14.55 -2.30 -10.30
N GLY A 29 -14.06 -2.66 -9.12
CA GLY A 29 -12.93 -1.98 -8.53
C GLY A 29 -12.64 -2.40 -7.10
N VAL A 30 -11.54 -1.89 -6.57
CA VAL A 30 -11.09 -2.11 -5.20
C VAL A 30 -10.86 -0.78 -4.51
N VAL A 31 -11.38 -0.66 -3.30
CA VAL A 31 -11.13 0.47 -2.43
C VAL A 31 -9.93 0.15 -1.54
N THR A 32 -8.82 0.84 -1.76
CA THR A 32 -7.62 0.72 -0.92
C THR A 32 -7.55 1.87 0.09
N PRO A 33 -6.67 1.81 1.10
CA PRO A 33 -6.50 2.92 2.03
C PRO A 33 -6.02 4.22 1.37
N ARG A 34 -5.31 4.16 0.24
CA ARG A 34 -4.72 5.34 -0.41
C ARG A 34 -5.40 5.78 -1.71
N PHE A 35 -6.00 4.83 -2.44
CA PHE A 35 -6.61 5.08 -3.73
C PHE A 35 -7.85 4.21 -3.94
N ILE A 36 -8.62 4.53 -4.96
CA ILE A 36 -9.70 3.69 -5.48
C ILE A 36 -9.24 3.22 -6.84
N ARG A 37 -9.20 1.91 -7.05
CA ARG A 37 -8.86 1.32 -8.34
C ARG A 37 -10.15 0.93 -9.04
N PHE A 38 -10.40 1.50 -10.19
CA PHE A 38 -11.49 1.11 -11.09
C PHE A 38 -10.94 0.17 -12.16
N ASP A 39 -11.65 -0.94 -12.37
CA ASP A 39 -11.37 -1.87 -13.45
C ASP A 39 -12.24 -1.50 -14.66
N VAL A 40 -11.58 -1.04 -15.72
CA VAL A 40 -12.19 -0.56 -16.96
C VAL A 40 -11.99 -1.61 -18.04
N THR A 41 -13.10 -2.03 -18.65
CA THR A 41 -13.08 -2.81 -19.88
C THR A 41 -13.27 -1.86 -21.06
N THR A 42 -12.64 -2.16 -22.20
CA THR A 42 -12.78 -1.38 -23.43
C THR A 42 -13.04 -2.31 -24.61
N ALA A 43 -13.58 -1.76 -25.70
CA ALA A 43 -13.77 -2.52 -26.93
C ALA A 43 -12.45 -3.14 -27.43
N LEU A 44 -12.56 -4.35 -28.01
CA LEU A 44 -11.44 -5.08 -28.60
C LEU A 44 -10.65 -4.19 -29.59
N GLY A 45 -9.33 -4.16 -29.43
CA GLY A 45 -8.44 -3.33 -30.26
C GLY A 45 -8.20 -1.91 -29.74
N THR A 46 -8.88 -1.48 -28.67
CA THR A 46 -8.57 -0.20 -28.01
C THR A 46 -7.15 -0.23 -27.45
N ARG A 47 -6.28 0.62 -28.00
CA ARG A 47 -4.91 0.78 -27.52
C ARG A 47 -4.92 1.45 -26.15
N VAL A 48 -4.21 0.86 -25.19
CA VAL A 48 -4.06 1.41 -23.84
C VAL A 48 -3.49 2.83 -23.85
N GLN A 49 -2.63 3.14 -24.82
CA GLN A 49 -2.08 4.49 -25.00
C GLN A 49 -3.16 5.56 -25.18
N LYS A 50 -4.31 5.24 -25.80
CA LYS A 50 -5.42 6.19 -25.93
C LYS A 50 -6.02 6.53 -24.57
N VAL A 51 -6.21 5.55 -23.69
CA VAL A 51 -6.75 5.77 -22.35
C VAL A 51 -5.72 6.46 -21.45
N LEU A 52 -4.44 6.09 -21.57
CA LEU A 52 -3.33 6.78 -20.89
C LEU A 52 -3.28 8.27 -21.24
N ALA A 53 -3.54 8.63 -22.50
CA ALA A 53 -3.55 10.03 -22.95
C ALA A 53 -4.66 10.86 -22.29
N LEU A 54 -5.74 10.22 -21.81
CA LEU A 54 -6.85 10.89 -21.12
C LEU A 54 -6.62 11.10 -19.63
N ARG A 55 -5.47 10.68 -19.08
CA ARG A 55 -5.13 10.77 -17.66
C ARG A 55 -5.42 12.15 -17.07
N GLU A 56 -4.96 13.21 -17.74
CA GLU A 56 -5.08 14.59 -17.24
C GLU A 56 -6.54 15.08 -17.25
N GLU A 57 -7.30 14.77 -18.30
CA GLU A 57 -8.70 15.16 -18.39
C GLU A 57 -9.57 14.40 -17.36
N VAL A 58 -9.32 13.10 -17.20
CA VAL A 58 -10.00 12.29 -16.18
C VAL A 58 -9.66 12.82 -14.77
N ALA A 59 -8.39 13.11 -14.49
CA ALA A 59 -7.98 13.68 -13.21
C ALA A 59 -8.67 15.03 -12.93
N MET A 60 -8.71 15.91 -13.93
CA MET A 60 -9.38 17.20 -13.86
C MET A 60 -10.88 17.06 -13.57
N ARG A 61 -11.58 16.18 -14.30
CA ARG A 61 -13.02 15.95 -14.10
C ARG A 61 -13.35 15.32 -12.75
N LEU A 62 -12.45 14.49 -12.24
CA LEU A 62 -12.55 13.89 -10.90
C LEU A 62 -12.17 14.87 -9.77
N GLY A 63 -11.56 16.02 -10.09
CA GLY A 63 -11.11 17.01 -9.11
C GLY A 63 -9.93 16.53 -8.27
N VAL A 64 -9.05 15.71 -8.84
CA VAL A 64 -7.85 15.17 -8.18
C VAL A 64 -6.57 15.66 -8.87
N PRO A 65 -5.44 15.77 -8.16
CA PRO A 65 -4.20 16.31 -8.74
C PRO A 65 -3.63 15.43 -9.85
N ASP A 66 -3.77 14.11 -9.73
CA ASP A 66 -3.33 13.14 -10.74
C ASP A 66 -4.04 11.80 -10.52
N ILE A 67 -4.02 10.94 -11.54
CA ILE A 67 -4.46 9.54 -11.49
C ILE A 67 -3.40 8.64 -12.12
N ARG A 68 -3.41 7.35 -11.79
CA ARG A 68 -2.60 6.36 -12.51
C ARG A 68 -3.48 5.54 -13.42
N VAL A 69 -3.01 5.30 -14.64
CA VAL A 69 -3.66 4.44 -15.62
C VAL A 69 -2.64 3.42 -16.10
N TYR A 70 -2.99 2.14 -16.14
CA TYR A 70 -2.11 1.08 -16.64
C TYR A 70 -2.91 -0.16 -17.05
N ARG A 71 -2.27 -1.07 -17.80
CA ARG A 71 -2.86 -2.37 -18.17
C ARG A 71 -2.37 -3.46 -17.23
N LYS A 72 -3.26 -4.34 -16.76
CA LYS A 72 -2.90 -5.58 -16.05
C LYS A 72 -3.82 -6.71 -16.53
N GLY A 73 -3.25 -7.66 -17.27
CA GLY A 73 -4.03 -8.66 -18.01
C GLY A 73 -4.90 -8.01 -19.10
N ASP A 74 -6.19 -8.35 -19.09
CA ASP A 74 -7.17 -7.86 -20.07
C ASP A 74 -7.92 -6.60 -19.62
N ALA A 75 -7.60 -6.07 -18.44
CA ALA A 75 -8.23 -4.87 -17.90
C ALA A 75 -7.30 -3.66 -17.93
N ILE A 76 -7.88 -2.48 -18.17
CA ILE A 76 -7.27 -1.20 -17.89
C ILE A 76 -7.64 -0.80 -16.46
N ARG A 77 -6.66 -0.43 -15.66
CA ARG A 77 -6.85 0.01 -14.27
C ARG A 77 -6.68 1.51 -14.18
N VAL A 78 -7.62 2.17 -13.52
CA VAL A 78 -7.58 3.59 -13.21
C VAL A 78 -7.54 3.75 -11.69
N GLU A 79 -6.42 4.22 -11.16
CA GLU A 79 -6.24 4.49 -9.73
C GLU A 79 -6.42 5.97 -9.45
N VAL A 80 -7.47 6.27 -8.68
CA VAL A 80 -7.85 7.62 -8.27
C VAL A 80 -7.43 7.81 -6.81
N PRO A 81 -6.63 8.84 -6.46
CA PRO A 81 -6.23 9.06 -5.09
C PRO A 81 -7.45 9.39 -4.22
N ARG A 82 -7.40 8.94 -2.96
CA ARG A 82 -8.46 9.24 -1.99
C ARG A 82 -8.21 10.57 -1.32
N SER A 83 -9.25 11.40 -1.23
CA SER A 83 -9.25 12.59 -0.37
C SER A 83 -9.27 12.23 1.11
N ASP A 84 -9.85 11.09 1.46
CA ASP A 84 -9.92 10.53 2.82
C ASP A 84 -8.93 9.37 3.01
N ALA A 85 -7.69 9.53 2.50
CA ALA A 85 -6.67 8.49 2.60
C ALA A 85 -6.53 7.99 4.06
N ALA A 86 -6.80 6.71 4.26
CA ALA A 86 -6.89 6.09 5.57
C ALA A 86 -5.51 5.60 6.03
N VAL A 87 -5.19 5.83 7.30
CA VAL A 87 -4.01 5.27 7.93
C VAL A 87 -4.19 3.77 8.12
N VAL A 88 -3.24 2.99 7.62
CA VAL A 88 -3.16 1.55 7.88
C VAL A 88 -2.70 1.34 9.32
N ARG A 89 -3.63 1.06 10.23
CA ARG A 89 -3.33 0.85 11.64
C ARG A 89 -2.76 -0.55 11.86
N PHE A 90 -1.62 -0.64 12.55
CA PHE A 90 -0.94 -1.90 12.84
C PHE A 90 -1.85 -2.91 13.52
N GLU A 91 -2.56 -2.52 14.58
CA GLU A 91 -3.45 -3.42 15.34
C GLU A 91 -4.57 -4.00 14.46
N ALA A 92 -5.21 -3.16 13.64
CA ALA A 92 -6.27 -3.59 12.75
C ALA A 92 -5.74 -4.56 11.68
N LEU A 93 -4.54 -4.29 11.16
CA LEU A 93 -3.88 -5.17 10.20
C LEU A 93 -3.47 -6.50 10.84
N PHE A 94 -2.89 -6.46 12.04
CA PHE A 94 -2.46 -7.63 12.79
C PHE A 94 -3.63 -8.59 13.05
N LYS A 95 -4.79 -8.07 13.46
CA LYS A 95 -6.01 -8.86 13.69
C LYS A 95 -6.54 -9.57 12.42
N ARG A 96 -6.22 -9.07 11.22
CA ARG A 96 -6.63 -9.70 9.95
C ARG A 96 -5.79 -10.93 9.59
N ILE A 97 -4.62 -11.08 10.20
CA ILE A 97 -3.70 -12.17 9.90
C ILE A 97 -4.05 -13.37 10.79
N LYS A 98 -4.61 -14.42 10.17
CA LYS A 98 -5.01 -15.64 10.91
C LYS A 98 -3.82 -16.44 11.42
N ARG A 99 -2.76 -16.54 10.62
CA ARG A 99 -1.54 -17.29 10.95
C ARG A 99 -0.35 -16.57 10.37
N LEU A 100 0.61 -16.24 11.24
CA LEU A 100 1.87 -15.65 10.83
C LEU A 100 2.99 -16.69 11.05
N PRO A 101 3.72 -17.10 10.00
CA PRO A 101 4.87 -17.99 10.16
C PRO A 101 5.93 -17.35 11.08
N PRO A 102 6.72 -18.15 11.83
CA PRO A 102 7.83 -17.62 12.62
C PRO A 102 8.78 -16.76 11.77
N MET A 103 9.42 -15.79 12.41
CA MET A 103 10.37 -14.87 11.76
C MET A 103 9.79 -14.12 10.55
N THR A 104 8.48 -13.85 10.58
CA THR A 104 7.80 -13.02 9.60
C THR A 104 7.51 -11.65 10.20
N ALA A 105 7.77 -10.60 9.46
CA ALA A 105 7.42 -9.23 9.80
C ALA A 105 6.24 -8.75 8.95
N ILE A 106 5.48 -7.78 9.48
CA ILE A 106 4.36 -7.14 8.76
C ILE A 106 4.87 -5.84 8.14
N LEU A 107 4.71 -5.67 6.83
CA LEU A 107 5.13 -4.45 6.11
C LEU A 107 4.01 -3.44 6.01
N GLY A 108 2.78 -3.91 5.85
CA GLY A 108 1.63 -3.07 5.57
C GLY A 108 0.60 -3.83 4.74
N VAL A 109 0.05 -3.16 3.74
CA VAL A 109 -0.89 -3.75 2.79
C VAL A 109 -0.39 -3.58 1.36
N ASP A 110 -0.74 -4.52 0.50
CA ASP A 110 -0.52 -4.42 -0.93
C ASP A 110 -1.59 -3.55 -1.64
N GLU A 111 -1.55 -3.54 -2.97
CA GLU A 111 -2.47 -2.80 -3.83
C GLU A 111 -3.91 -3.32 -3.78
N GLU A 112 -4.10 -4.56 -3.31
CA GLU A 112 -5.40 -5.18 -3.09
C GLU A 112 -5.90 -4.98 -1.64
N GLY A 113 -5.09 -4.33 -0.79
CA GLY A 113 -5.39 -4.12 0.62
C GLY A 113 -5.14 -5.35 1.49
N SER A 114 -4.52 -6.40 0.95
CA SER A 114 -4.16 -7.62 1.68
C SER A 114 -2.88 -7.42 2.50
N PRO A 115 -2.74 -8.07 3.66
CA PRO A 115 -1.53 -7.94 4.47
C PRO A 115 -0.27 -8.35 3.71
N LEU A 116 0.69 -7.43 3.61
CA LEU A 116 2.00 -7.66 3.03
C LEU A 116 2.96 -8.11 4.13
N LEU A 117 3.55 -9.29 3.94
CA LEU A 117 4.40 -9.97 4.92
C LEU A 117 5.82 -10.16 4.37
N LEU A 118 6.80 -10.14 5.26
CA LEU A 118 8.22 -10.39 4.95
C LEU A 118 8.78 -11.46 5.85
N LYS A 119 9.05 -12.63 5.30
CA LYS A 119 9.69 -13.71 6.03
C LYS A 119 11.21 -13.53 5.99
N ILE A 120 11.80 -13.16 7.12
CA ILE A 120 13.24 -12.80 7.21
C ILE A 120 14.13 -14.02 6.96
N THR A 121 13.65 -15.22 7.28
CA THR A 121 14.40 -16.47 7.06
C THR A 121 14.11 -17.10 5.69
N SER A 122 13.56 -16.35 4.73
CA SER A 122 13.42 -16.86 3.36
C SER A 122 14.82 -17.04 2.75
N PRO A 123 15.10 -18.10 1.98
CA PRO A 123 16.40 -18.28 1.33
C PRO A 123 16.76 -17.12 0.40
N ASP A 124 15.75 -16.43 -0.16
CA ASP A 124 15.94 -15.28 -1.04
C ASP A 124 16.20 -13.96 -0.30
N ILE A 125 16.14 -13.96 1.04
CA ILE A 125 16.30 -12.78 1.88
C ILE A 125 17.51 -12.98 2.80
N ALA A 126 18.64 -12.39 2.41
CA ALA A 126 19.81 -12.31 3.28
C ALA A 126 19.72 -11.09 4.22
N HIS A 127 19.48 -9.90 3.64
CA HIS A 127 19.39 -8.62 4.35
C HIS A 127 18.35 -7.71 3.70
N VAL A 128 17.85 -6.73 4.46
CA VAL A 128 16.84 -5.77 3.99
C VAL A 128 17.38 -4.35 4.13
N LEU A 129 17.39 -3.61 3.02
CA LEU A 129 17.75 -2.20 2.99
C LEU A 129 16.49 -1.33 2.93
N VAL A 130 16.36 -0.38 3.86
CA VAL A 130 15.26 0.60 3.88
C VAL A 130 15.82 2.00 3.61
N ALA A 131 15.48 2.58 2.46
CA ALA A 131 15.94 3.90 2.01
C ALA A 131 14.77 4.83 1.64
N GLY A 132 15.04 6.14 1.56
CA GLY A 132 14.02 7.16 1.28
C GLY A 132 14.29 8.51 1.97
N ALA A 133 13.53 9.55 1.60
CA ALA A 133 13.68 10.91 2.14
C ALA A 133 13.12 11.08 3.57
N THR A 134 13.47 12.17 4.25
CA THR A 134 12.85 12.52 5.55
C THR A 134 11.33 12.63 5.38
N GLY A 135 10.57 12.12 6.35
CA GLY A 135 9.11 12.11 6.29
C GLY A 135 8.49 10.98 5.46
N SER A 136 9.28 10.17 4.74
CA SER A 136 8.75 9.07 3.90
C SER A 136 8.24 7.85 4.69
N GLY A 137 8.32 7.86 6.02
CA GLY A 137 7.84 6.77 6.88
C GLY A 137 8.86 5.67 7.22
N LYS A 138 10.13 5.78 6.83
CA LYS A 138 11.17 4.76 7.11
C LYS A 138 11.23 4.31 8.57
N THR A 139 11.29 5.27 9.50
CA THR A 139 11.36 4.98 10.95
C THR A 139 10.12 4.24 11.41
N MET A 140 8.93 4.61 10.91
CA MET A 140 7.68 3.93 11.24
C MET A 140 7.67 2.50 10.69
N LEU A 141 8.19 2.30 9.48
CA LEU A 141 8.35 0.96 8.90
C LEU A 141 9.27 0.11 9.78
N LEU A 142 10.45 0.61 10.17
CA LEU A 142 11.37 -0.13 11.05
C LEU A 142 10.73 -0.50 12.39
N LYS A 143 9.99 0.42 13.01
CA LYS A 143 9.20 0.12 14.23
C LYS A 143 8.18 -0.98 14.00
N THR A 144 7.45 -0.90 12.90
CA THR A 144 6.42 -1.88 12.54
C THR A 144 7.02 -3.27 12.36
N LEU A 145 8.16 -3.36 11.65
CA LEU A 145 8.88 -4.60 11.46
C LEU A 145 9.35 -5.18 12.80
N ALA A 146 10.09 -4.39 13.60
CA ALA A 146 10.61 -4.82 14.89
C ALA A 146 9.49 -5.27 15.85
N LEU A 147 8.43 -4.48 15.98
CA LEU A 147 7.29 -4.80 16.83
C LEU A 147 6.57 -6.07 16.37
N SER A 148 6.32 -6.22 15.06
CA SER A 148 5.63 -7.40 14.53
C SER A 148 6.41 -8.70 14.77
N LEU A 149 7.74 -8.65 14.67
CA LEU A 149 8.61 -9.78 14.97
C LEU A 149 8.59 -10.08 16.47
N ALA A 150 8.76 -9.07 17.32
CA ALA A 150 8.77 -9.22 18.77
C ALA A 150 7.44 -9.78 19.31
N LEU A 151 6.30 -9.35 18.76
CA LEU A 151 4.98 -9.81 19.18
C LEU A 151 4.69 -11.28 18.82
N THR A 152 5.35 -11.81 17.79
CA THR A 152 5.03 -13.14 17.24
C THR A 152 6.13 -14.18 17.44
N ASN A 153 7.27 -13.78 18.01
CA ASN A 153 8.39 -14.66 18.25
C ASN A 153 8.85 -14.51 19.71
N PRO A 154 9.08 -15.61 20.44
CA PRO A 154 9.60 -15.54 21.80
C PRO A 154 11.07 -15.09 21.82
N GLN A 155 11.52 -14.51 22.94
CA GLN A 155 12.88 -13.94 23.11
C GLN A 155 14.03 -14.94 22.86
N HIS A 156 13.79 -16.24 23.06
CA HIS A 156 14.79 -17.27 22.78
C HIS A 156 14.94 -17.58 21.29
N ARG A 157 13.99 -17.17 20.44
CA ARG A 157 14.04 -17.32 18.97
C ARG A 157 14.38 -16.03 18.24
N LEU A 158 14.06 -14.89 18.83
CA LEU A 158 14.35 -13.58 18.28
C LEU A 158 15.01 -12.71 19.34
N ARG A 159 16.16 -12.15 18.98
CA ARG A 159 16.82 -11.10 19.74
C ARG A 159 17.11 -9.93 18.81
N LEU A 160 16.96 -8.70 19.32
CA LEU A 160 17.08 -7.48 18.55
C LEU A 160 18.25 -6.64 19.09
N ALA A 161 19.07 -6.12 18.17
CA ALA A 161 20.03 -5.07 18.42
C ALA A 161 19.55 -3.83 17.66
N LEU A 162 19.30 -2.73 18.38
CA LEU A 162 18.83 -1.49 17.78
C LEU A 162 19.89 -0.42 17.93
N ILE A 163 20.24 0.20 16.80
CA ILE A 163 21.21 1.30 16.71
C ILE A 163 20.44 2.51 16.15
N ASP A 164 20.33 3.57 16.93
CA ASP A 164 19.66 4.82 16.57
C ASP A 164 20.59 6.01 16.79
N PRO A 165 21.48 6.33 15.82
CA PRO A 165 22.52 7.35 15.95
C PRO A 165 22.02 8.77 16.24
N LYS A 166 20.70 8.98 16.15
CA LYS A 166 20.05 10.27 16.32
C LYS A 166 19.11 10.31 17.53
N ALA A 167 18.96 9.20 18.26
CA ALA A 167 18.05 9.03 19.41
C ALA A 167 16.62 9.57 19.20
N ARG A 168 16.14 9.59 17.95
CA ARG A 168 14.85 10.20 17.56
C ARG A 168 13.88 9.18 17.01
N GLY A 169 14.39 8.01 16.65
CA GLY A 169 13.70 7.06 15.82
C GLY A 169 13.12 5.91 16.62
N LEU A 170 13.94 5.18 17.38
CA LEU A 170 13.62 3.85 17.87
C LEU A 170 13.43 3.76 19.39
N THR A 171 13.61 4.87 20.11
CA THR A 171 13.49 4.95 21.59
C THR A 171 12.18 4.40 22.14
N SER A 172 11.08 4.49 21.38
CA SER A 172 9.79 3.89 21.76
C SER A 172 9.79 2.35 21.83
N LEU A 173 10.89 1.69 21.45
CA LEU A 173 11.08 0.24 21.51
C LEU A 173 12.01 -0.18 22.66
N ALA A 174 12.48 0.76 23.50
CA ALA A 174 13.49 0.51 24.53
C ALA A 174 13.06 -0.55 25.56
N ASP A 175 11.75 -0.72 25.78
CA ASP A 175 11.21 -1.67 26.75
C ASP A 175 10.90 -3.06 26.14
N LEU A 176 11.23 -3.28 24.85
CA LEU A 176 11.05 -4.60 24.26
C LEU A 176 11.96 -5.61 24.96
N PRO A 177 11.43 -6.73 25.48
CA PRO A 177 12.25 -7.67 26.21
C PRO A 177 13.13 -8.53 25.28
N HIS A 178 13.00 -8.34 23.97
CA HIS A 178 13.83 -8.94 22.93
C HIS A 178 15.15 -8.19 22.71
N LEU A 179 15.33 -7.00 23.30
CA LEU A 179 16.57 -6.24 23.16
C LEU A 179 17.73 -6.97 23.85
N ILE A 180 18.84 -7.15 23.14
CA ILE A 180 20.06 -7.75 23.72
C ILE A 180 20.82 -6.79 24.64
N ARG A 181 20.62 -5.49 24.43
CA ARG A 181 21.26 -4.38 25.13
C ARG A 181 20.39 -3.13 24.96
N PRO A 182 20.56 -2.09 25.80
CA PRO A 182 19.93 -0.79 25.59
C PRO A 182 20.20 -0.26 24.18
N ILE A 183 19.28 0.55 23.63
CA ILE A 183 19.42 1.11 22.29
C ILE A 183 20.70 1.94 22.22
N GLU A 184 21.55 1.63 21.24
CA GLU A 184 22.79 2.39 21.00
C GLU A 184 22.46 3.72 20.32
N ILE A 185 22.97 4.80 20.89
CA ILE A 185 22.83 6.18 20.42
C ILE A 185 24.12 6.62 19.72
#